data_AF-A0A2Z4LMA3-F1
#
_entry.id   AF-A0A2Z4LMA3-F1
#
_cell.length_a   1.000
_cell.length_b   1.000
_cell.length_c   1.000
_cell.angle_alpha   90.00
_cell.angle_beta   90.00
_cell.angle_gamma   90.00
#
_symmetry.space_group_name_H-M   'P 1'
#
loop_
_entity.id
_entity.type
_entity.pdbx_description
1 polymer ?
#
loop_
_entity_poly.entity_id
_entity_poly.type
_entity_poly.pdbx_seq_one_letter_code
_entity_poly.pdbx_strand_id
1 'polypeptide(L)'
;MKNKFLFLSLGILPTVIAPISMVSCENKQDQAKKKLEEFISKMKTYLTSNGEISDGIKNTLNTTISAMETLLKNSDFSNMTSQAADELIKSIEASIKMIEESLNIKL
;
A
#
# COMPACT_ATOMS: atom_id res chain seq x y z
N MET A 1 -58.15 12.38 7.57
CA MET A 1 -58.22 10.90 7.58
C MET A 1 -57.19 10.36 8.55
N LYS A 2 -57.54 9.27 9.23
CA LYS A 2 -56.86 8.69 10.39
C LYS A 2 -55.42 8.23 10.09
N ASN A 3 -54.59 8.43 11.10
CA ASN A 3 -53.28 7.86 11.36
C ASN A 3 -53.23 6.33 11.16
N LYS A 4 -52.08 5.81 10.70
CA LYS A 4 -51.50 4.54 11.16
C LYS A 4 -50.04 4.47 10.70
N PHE A 5 -49.16 5.06 11.50
CA PHE A 5 -47.75 4.69 11.58
C PHE A 5 -47.64 3.18 11.81
N LEU A 6 -47.06 2.46 10.85
CA LEU A 6 -46.62 1.08 11.06
C LEU A 6 -45.23 1.13 11.70
N PHE A 7 -45.22 1.17 13.04
CA PHE A 7 -44.06 0.75 13.82
C PHE A 7 -43.91 -0.77 13.66
N LEU A 8 -42.98 -1.19 12.81
CA LEU A 8 -42.42 -2.54 12.87
C LEU A 8 -41.16 -2.48 13.73
N SER A 9 -41.37 -2.60 15.03
CA SER A 9 -40.36 -3.07 15.96
C SER A 9 -40.04 -4.54 15.65
N LEU A 10 -38.92 -4.77 14.98
CA LEU A 10 -38.14 -6.01 15.02
C LEU A 10 -36.72 -5.52 15.34
N GLY A 11 -36.27 -5.64 16.57
CA GLY A 11 -35.82 -6.92 17.06
C GLY A 11 -34.32 -6.79 17.24
N ILE A 12 -33.90 -6.76 18.49
CA ILE A 12 -32.55 -6.70 19.01
C ILE A 12 -31.61 -7.56 18.14
N LEU A 13 -30.70 -6.91 17.42
CA LEU A 13 -29.42 -7.51 17.04
C LEU A 13 -28.36 -6.63 17.69
N PRO A 14 -27.43 -7.21 18.44
CA PRO A 14 -26.43 -6.45 19.16
C PRO A 14 -25.75 -5.54 18.15
N THR A 15 -25.58 -4.27 18.53
CA THR A 15 -24.54 -3.44 17.97
C THR A 15 -23.24 -4.23 18.06
N VAL A 16 -22.93 -4.98 17.00
CA VAL A 16 -21.56 -5.21 16.60
C VAL A 16 -21.12 -3.82 16.18
N ILE A 17 -20.77 -3.01 17.19
CA ILE A 17 -19.70 -2.06 17.04
C ILE A 17 -18.50 -2.97 16.80
N ALA A 18 -18.40 -3.48 15.57
CA ALA A 18 -17.10 -3.79 15.02
C ALA A 18 -16.33 -2.50 15.32
N PRO A 19 -15.17 -2.56 16.00
CA PRO A 19 -14.32 -1.41 15.98
C PRO A 19 -14.19 -1.12 14.48
N ILE A 20 -14.76 0.00 14.04
CA ILE A 20 -14.26 0.64 12.83
C ILE A 20 -12.85 0.92 13.30
N SER A 21 -11.96 -0.03 13.02
CA SER A 21 -10.52 0.08 13.26
C SER A 21 -10.24 1.48 12.83
N MET A 22 -9.81 2.32 13.78
CA MET A 22 -9.44 3.71 13.55
C MET A 22 -8.93 3.77 12.13
N VAL A 23 -9.72 4.36 11.22
CA VAL A 23 -9.22 4.62 9.87
C VAL A 23 -8.08 5.54 10.18
N SER A 24 -6.86 4.98 10.19
CA SER A 24 -5.67 5.73 10.47
C SER A 24 -5.73 6.82 9.43
N CYS A 25 -6.00 8.04 9.87
CA CYS A 25 -5.82 9.22 9.05
C CYS A 25 -4.30 9.41 8.95
N GLU A 26 -3.61 8.37 8.45
CA GLU A 26 -2.21 8.42 8.09
C GLU A 26 -2.17 9.51 7.03
N ASN A 27 -1.42 10.57 7.32
CA ASN A 27 -1.24 11.65 6.38
C ASN A 27 -0.60 11.07 5.09
N LYS A 28 -0.73 11.77 3.97
CA LYS A 28 -0.27 11.25 2.68
C LYS A 28 1.23 10.93 2.67
N GLN A 29 2.00 11.65 3.48
CA GLN A 29 3.44 11.47 3.64
C GLN A 29 3.77 10.11 4.28
N ASP A 30 3.06 9.74 5.35
CA ASP A 30 3.19 8.45 6.02
C ASP A 30 2.75 7.32 5.09
N GLN A 31 1.66 7.52 4.33
CA GLN A 31 1.22 6.56 3.31
C GLN A 31 2.27 6.34 2.21
N ALA A 32 2.90 7.41 1.74
CA ALA A 32 3.96 7.34 0.73
C ALA A 32 5.18 6.57 1.23
N LYS A 33 5.61 6.86 2.47
CA LYS A 33 6.71 6.14 3.12
C LYS A 33 6.38 4.66 3.27
N LYS A 34 5.21 4.34 3.80
CA LYS A 34 4.76 2.96 4.04
C LYS A 34 4.65 2.16 2.75
N LYS A 35 4.09 2.73 1.68
CA LYS A 35 4.04 2.08 0.36
C LYS A 35 5.43 1.77 -0.20
N LEU A 36 6.39 2.68 -0.01
CA LEU A 36 7.77 2.45 -0.43
C LEU A 36 8.41 1.30 0.37
N GLU A 37 8.21 1.27 1.68
CA GLU A 37 8.67 0.20 2.58
C GLU A 37 8.04 -1.16 2.24
N GLU A 38 6.73 -1.19 2.03
CA GLU A 38 5.98 -2.39 1.62
C GLU A 38 6.50 -2.93 0.29
N PHE A 39 6.76 -2.05 -0.68
CA PHE A 39 7.28 -2.47 -1.98
C PHE A 39 8.69 -3.05 -1.89
N ILE A 40 9.59 -2.40 -1.15
CA ILE A 40 10.94 -2.93 -0.89
C ILE A 40 10.85 -4.30 -0.22
N SER A 41 9.96 -4.44 0.78
CA SER A 41 9.76 -5.71 1.47
C SER A 41 9.27 -6.80 0.52
N LYS A 42 8.30 -6.51 -0.34
CA LYS A 42 7.77 -7.47 -1.33
C LYS A 42 8.85 -7.94 -2.31
N MET A 43 9.68 -7.03 -2.83
CA MET A 43 10.79 -7.41 -3.72
C MET A 43 11.82 -8.28 -3.00
N LYS A 44 12.16 -7.96 -1.74
CA LYS A 44 13.07 -8.79 -0.93
C LYS A 44 12.47 -10.16 -0.65
N THR A 45 11.19 -10.22 -0.28
CA THR A 45 10.47 -11.49 -0.08
C THR A 45 10.45 -12.29 -1.38
N TYR A 46 10.19 -11.66 -2.51
CA TYR A 46 10.22 -12.32 -3.81
C TYR A 46 11.58 -12.97 -4.08
N LEU A 47 12.68 -12.26 -3.79
CA LEU A 47 14.05 -12.78 -3.92
C LEU A 47 14.37 -13.96 -2.99
N THR A 48 13.73 -14.05 -1.83
CA THR A 48 13.99 -15.11 -0.84
C THR A 48 13.03 -16.29 -0.93
N SER A 49 11.80 -16.04 -1.40
CA SER A 49 10.69 -17.01 -1.33
C SER A 49 10.41 -17.71 -2.65
N ASN A 50 10.79 -17.11 -3.79
CA ASN A 50 10.81 -17.84 -5.05
C ASN A 50 12.12 -18.60 -5.14
N GLY A 51 12.07 -19.87 -5.54
CA GLY A 51 13.22 -20.78 -5.57
C GLY A 51 14.33 -20.31 -6.52
N GLU A 52 14.58 -21.05 -7.59
CA GLU A 52 15.61 -20.64 -8.55
C GLU A 52 15.10 -19.50 -9.44
N ILE A 53 15.50 -18.28 -9.11
CA ILE A 53 15.21 -17.07 -9.88
C ILE A 53 16.41 -16.80 -10.80
N SER A 54 16.16 -16.43 -12.07
CA SER A 54 17.27 -16.12 -12.98
C SER A 54 18.13 -14.96 -12.47
N ASP A 55 19.44 -15.01 -12.75
CA ASP A 55 20.38 -13.95 -12.36
C ASP A 55 19.99 -12.58 -12.92
N GLY A 56 19.36 -12.53 -14.10
CA GLY A 56 18.83 -11.30 -14.69
C GLY A 56 17.75 -10.66 -13.82
N ILE A 57 16.73 -11.43 -13.44
CA ILE A 57 15.64 -10.98 -12.55
C ILE A 57 16.22 -10.55 -11.19
N LYS A 58 17.14 -11.35 -10.64
CA LYS A 58 17.79 -11.08 -9.35
C LYS A 58 18.56 -9.76 -9.38
N ASN A 59 19.33 -9.50 -10.43
CA ASN A 59 20.07 -8.24 -10.59
C ASN A 59 19.12 -7.06 -10.74
N THR A 60 18.08 -7.16 -11.58
CA THR A 60 17.09 -6.10 -11.72
C THR A 60 16.41 -5.77 -10.39
N LEU A 61 15.91 -6.77 -9.67
CA LEU A 61 15.27 -6.57 -8.38
C LEU A 61 16.22 -5.97 -7.34
N ASN A 62 17.47 -6.45 -7.26
CA ASN A 62 18.46 -5.88 -6.34
C ASN A 62 18.76 -4.41 -6.66
N THR A 63 18.96 -4.06 -7.94
CA THR A 63 19.19 -2.67 -8.36
C THR A 63 17.99 -1.79 -8.00
N THR A 64 16.77 -2.26 -8.25
CA THR A 64 15.56 -1.49 -7.91
C THR A 64 15.38 -1.37 -6.40
N ILE A 65 15.63 -2.43 -5.62
CA ILE A 65 15.62 -2.36 -4.15
C ILE A 65 16.58 -1.27 -3.66
N SER A 66 17.84 -1.28 -4.12
CA SER A 66 18.83 -0.29 -3.69
C SER A 66 18.44 1.15 -4.06
N ALA A 67 17.84 1.35 -5.24
CA ALA A 67 17.34 2.67 -5.64
C ALA A 67 16.18 3.13 -4.75
N MET A 68 15.23 2.24 -4.44
CA MET A 68 14.08 2.54 -3.58
C MET A 68 14.47 2.74 -2.11
N GLU A 69 15.45 1.99 -1.60
CA GLU A 69 16.03 2.20 -0.25
C GLU A 69 16.75 3.55 -0.17
N THR A 70 17.46 3.94 -1.23
CA THR A 70 18.11 5.25 -1.32
C THR A 70 17.06 6.36 -1.31
N LEU A 71 15.97 6.20 -2.07
CA LEU A 71 14.84 7.12 -2.07
C LEU A 71 14.21 7.22 -0.67
N LEU A 72 13.97 6.09 -0.01
CA LEU A 72 13.40 6.03 1.34
C LEU A 72 14.29 6.75 2.36
N LYS A 73 15.61 6.57 2.27
CA LYS A 73 16.57 7.18 3.18
C LYS A 73 16.73 8.69 2.97
N ASN A 74 16.70 9.14 1.72
CA ASN A 74 17.00 10.53 1.36
C ASN A 74 15.75 11.42 1.25
N SER A 75 14.55 10.85 1.23
CA SER A 75 13.31 11.62 1.15
C SER A 75 12.92 12.17 2.52
N ASP A 76 12.69 13.47 2.59
CA ASP A 76 12.10 14.13 3.76
C ASP A 76 10.57 14.05 3.69
N PHE A 77 10.03 12.88 4.04
CA PHE A 77 8.58 12.66 4.06
C PHE A 77 7.87 13.64 4.99
N SER A 78 8.45 13.94 6.15
CA SER A 78 7.84 14.85 7.14
C SER A 78 7.54 16.24 6.60
N ASN A 79 8.39 16.76 5.72
CA ASN A 79 8.25 18.10 5.15
C ASN A 79 7.66 18.10 3.73
N MET A 80 7.26 16.93 3.22
CA MET A 80 6.64 16.80 1.90
C MET A 80 5.21 17.33 1.91
N THR A 81 4.78 18.01 0.84
CA THR A 81 3.37 18.40 0.69
C THR A 81 2.50 17.17 0.41
N SER A 82 1.21 17.22 0.77
CA SER A 82 0.29 16.11 0.47
C SER A 82 0.21 15.79 -1.03
N GLN A 83 0.34 16.80 -1.90
CA GLN A 83 0.37 16.60 -3.34
C GLN A 83 1.62 15.85 -3.79
N ALA A 84 2.80 16.27 -3.31
CA ALA A 84 4.06 15.59 -3.65
C ALA A 84 4.07 14.15 -3.12
N ALA A 85 3.46 13.91 -1.96
CA ALA A 85 3.29 12.56 -1.41
C ALA A 85 2.35 11.70 -2.29
N ASP A 86 1.24 12.26 -2.77
CA ASP A 86 0.35 11.55 -3.70
C ASP A 86 1.00 11.26 -5.06
N GLU A 87 1.82 12.18 -5.58
CA GLU A 87 2.61 11.97 -6.80
C GLU A 87 3.65 10.86 -6.60
N LEU A 88 4.32 10.84 -5.44
CA LEU A 88 5.25 9.79 -5.07
C LEU A 88 4.55 8.43 -4.96
N ILE A 89 3.37 8.36 -4.34
CA ILE A 89 2.56 7.14 -4.27
C ILE A 89 2.26 6.60 -5.68
N LYS A 90 1.78 7.46 -6.58
CA LYS A 90 1.47 7.06 -7.97
C LYS A 90 2.71 6.59 -8.72
N SER A 91 3.86 7.24 -8.49
CA SER A 91 5.14 6.87 -9.09
C SER A 91 5.61 5.48 -8.60
N ILE A 92 5.46 5.20 -7.31
CA ILE A 92 5.76 3.88 -6.72
C ILE A 92 4.83 2.82 -7.32
N GLU A 93 3.53 3.07 -7.41
CA GLU A 93 2.55 2.16 -8.01
C GLU A 93 2.84 1.86 -9.48
N ALA A 94 3.21 2.88 -10.26
CA ALA A 94 3.62 2.71 -11.65
C ALA A 94 4.90 1.87 -11.75
N SER A 95 5.88 2.11 -10.87
CA SER A 95 7.13 1.36 -10.83
C SER A 95 6.90 -0.12 -10.48
N ILE A 96 6.01 -0.41 -9.51
CA ILE A 96 5.60 -1.77 -9.17
C ILE A 96 5.07 -2.47 -10.42
N LYS A 97 4.09 -1.87 -11.08
CA LYS A 97 3.44 -2.44 -12.25
C LYS A 97 4.43 -2.68 -13.39
N MET A 98 5.34 -1.74 -13.64
CA MET A 98 6.39 -1.89 -14.64
C MET A 98 7.31 -3.08 -14.34
N ILE A 99 7.68 -3.30 -13.08
CA ILE A 99 8.51 -4.45 -12.69
C ILE A 99 7.75 -5.76 -12.84
N GLU A 100 6.50 -5.81 -12.37
CA GLU A 100 5.62 -6.98 -12.51
C GLU A 100 5.46 -7.38 -13.98
N GLU A 101 5.21 -6.42 -14.86
CA GLU A 101 5.08 -6.64 -16.30
C GLU A 101 6.41 -7.02 -16.96
N SER A 102 7.51 -6.32 -16.63
CA SER A 102 8.82 -6.55 -17.24
C SER A 102 9.43 -7.90 -16.88
N LEU A 103 9.20 -8.35 -15.64
CA LEU A 103 9.75 -9.60 -15.15
C LEU A 103 8.73 -10.75 -15.22
N ASN A 104 7.48 -10.46 -15.61
CA ASN A 104 6.35 -11.38 -15.59
C ASN A 104 6.15 -12.03 -14.21
N ILE A 105 6.15 -11.20 -13.16
CA ILE A 105 6.04 -11.60 -11.75
C ILE A 105 4.87 -10.87 -11.06
N LYS A 106 4.51 -11.29 -9.85
CA LYS A 106 3.52 -10.60 -9.00
C LYS A 106 4.10 -10.34 -7.61
N LEU A 107 4.02 -9.09 -7.14
CA LEU A 107 4.64 -8.60 -5.90
C LEU A 107 3.62 -8.23 -4.82
#